data_AF-A0A310SR81-F1
#
_entry.id   AF-A0A310SR81-F1
#
_cell.length_a   1.000
_cell.length_b   1.000
_cell.length_c   1.000
_cell.angle_alpha   90.00
_cell.angle_beta   90.00
_cell.angle_gamma   90.00
#
_symmetry.space_group_name_H-M   'P 1'
#
loop_
_entity.id
_entity.type
_entity.pdbx_description
1 polymer ?
#
loop_
_entity_poly.entity_id
_entity_poly.type
_entity_poly.pdbx_seq_one_letter_code
_entity_poly.pdbx_strand_id
1 'polypeptide(L)'
;MANAGEDNSGSQFFFTLGSQLDLQNKHSTFGYVTEETIYDMLELEEALVDENDKPLYAPKMIKAELLNNPFSEIIPRIIVQERAEEDEEGYVILNKMSCGKSKSAHDHLTDPKLSS
;
A
#
# COMPACT_ATOMS: atom_id res chain seq x y z
N MET A 1 -1.20 7.64 10.05
CA MET A 1 -1.24 6.16 10.07
C MET A 1 -1.48 5.70 11.50
N ALA A 2 -2.43 4.79 11.71
CA ALA A 2 -2.61 4.19 13.04
C ALA A 2 -1.43 3.26 13.33
N ASN A 3 -0.97 3.26 14.57
CA ASN A 3 0.07 2.36 15.06
C ASN A 3 -0.17 2.08 16.55
N ALA A 4 0.46 1.04 17.07
CA ALA A 4 0.47 0.70 18.50
C ALA A 4 1.89 0.81 19.10
N GLY A 5 2.74 1.64 18.51
CA GLY A 5 4.16 1.75 18.82
C GLY A 5 5.00 2.16 17.61
N GLU A 6 6.30 2.37 17.83
CA GLU A 6 7.26 2.72 16.79
C GLU A 6 7.37 1.60 15.73
N ASP A 7 7.51 2.00 14.47
CA ASP A 7 7.61 1.11 13.30
C ASP A 7 6.49 0.06 13.13
N ASN A 8 5.34 0.26 13.80
CA ASN A 8 4.19 -0.66 13.74
C ASN A 8 3.04 -0.10 12.88
N SER A 9 3.36 0.44 11.71
CA SER A 9 2.37 0.96 10.77
C SER A 9 1.88 -0.14 9.82
N GLY A 10 0.61 -0.53 9.97
CA GLY A 10 -0.07 -1.46 9.07
C GLY A 10 -0.85 -0.74 7.96
N SER A 11 -2.00 -1.30 7.59
CA SER A 11 -2.94 -0.67 6.65
C SER A 11 -3.96 0.25 7.32
N GLN A 12 -4.08 0.23 8.65
CA GLN A 12 -5.05 1.03 9.38
C GLN A 12 -4.64 2.51 9.39
N PHE A 13 -5.58 3.38 9.04
CA PHE A 13 -5.41 4.82 9.07
C PHE A 13 -6.60 5.46 9.77
N PHE A 14 -6.47 6.76 10.06
CA PHE A 14 -7.52 7.58 10.64
C PHE A 14 -7.46 8.97 10.00
N PHE A 15 -8.57 9.68 10.06
CA PHE A 15 -8.66 11.08 9.68
C PHE A 15 -8.60 11.96 10.94
N THR A 16 -8.04 13.16 10.79
CA THR A 16 -8.03 14.16 11.85
C THR A 16 -9.19 15.14 11.62
N LEU A 17 -10.17 15.13 12.52
CA LEU A 17 -11.34 16.03 12.50
C LEU A 17 -11.05 17.40 13.13
N GLY A 18 -9.96 17.49 13.89
CA GLY A 18 -9.52 18.72 14.52
C GLY A 18 -8.02 18.71 14.82
N SER A 19 -7.53 19.82 15.35
CA SER A 19 -6.14 19.97 15.75
C SER A 19 -5.77 18.95 16.83
N GLN A 20 -4.75 18.13 16.55
CA GLN A 20 -4.33 17.09 17.49
C GLN A 20 -2.81 17.11 17.66
N LEU A 21 -2.35 17.93 18.61
CA LEU A 21 -0.91 18.14 18.86
C LEU A 21 -0.26 16.91 19.50
N ASP A 22 -1.04 16.11 20.23
CA ASP A 22 -0.55 14.93 20.95
C ASP A 22 -0.13 13.77 20.02
N LEU A 23 -0.57 13.79 18.76
CA LEU A 23 -0.19 12.81 17.73
C LEU A 23 1.05 13.24 16.93
N GLN A 24 1.54 14.46 17.14
CA GLN A 24 2.70 14.99 16.44
C GLN A 24 3.93 14.12 16.70
N ASN A 25 4.67 13.80 15.64
CA ASN A 25 5.86 12.92 15.66
C ASN A 25 5.61 11.48 16.15
N LYS A 26 4.35 11.07 16.36
CA LYS A 26 3.98 9.70 16.75
C LYS A 26 3.32 8.93 15.62
N HIS A 27 2.55 9.61 14.77
CA HIS A 27 1.85 9.02 13.64
C HIS A 27 2.28 9.68 12.33
N SER A 28 2.55 8.88 11.30
CA SER A 28 2.93 9.39 9.99
C SER A 28 1.71 9.96 9.25
N THR A 29 1.79 11.23 8.84
CA THR A 29 0.84 11.86 7.92
C THR A 29 1.28 11.60 6.48
N PHE A 30 0.37 11.10 5.65
CA PHE A 30 0.68 10.72 4.26
C PHE A 30 -0.18 11.44 3.20
N GLY A 31 -1.15 12.23 3.62
CA GLY A 31 -2.05 12.94 2.70
C GLY A 31 -3.00 13.86 3.46
N TYR A 32 -3.80 14.61 2.70
CA TYR A 32 -4.85 15.50 3.19
C TYR A 32 -6.11 15.35 2.32
N VAL A 33 -7.26 15.71 2.88
CA VAL A 33 -8.53 15.74 2.15
C VAL A 33 -8.66 17.08 1.45
N THR A 34 -9.08 17.06 0.19
CA THR A 34 -9.31 18.26 -0.62
C THR A 34 -10.54 19.03 -0.15
N GLU A 35 -10.51 20.36 -0.31
CA GLU A 35 -11.60 21.25 0.15
C GLU A 35 -12.98 20.87 -0.42
N GLU A 36 -13.04 20.36 -1.65
CA GLU A 36 -14.29 19.96 -2.31
C GLU A 36 -15.03 18.82 -1.59
N THR A 37 -14.30 17.96 -0.87
CA THR A 37 -14.83 16.74 -0.23
C THR A 37 -14.67 16.75 1.29
N ILE A 38 -14.34 17.91 1.89
CA ILE A 38 -14.13 18.01 3.34
C ILE A 38 -15.43 17.84 4.12
N TYR A 39 -16.56 18.27 3.55
CA TYR A 39 -17.88 18.15 4.19
C TYR A 39 -18.33 16.68 4.30
N ASP A 40 -18.07 15.86 3.29
CA ASP A 40 -18.33 14.41 3.33
C ASP A 40 -17.55 13.74 4.47
N MET A 41 -16.35 14.27 4.76
CA MET A 41 -15.50 13.78 5.84
C MET A 41 -16.03 14.21 7.22
N LEU A 42 -16.54 15.43 7.35
CA LEU A 42 -17.18 15.92 8.59
C LEU A 42 -18.48 15.18 8.90
N GLU A 43 -19.23 14.74 7.89
CA GLU A 43 -20.44 13.92 8.10
C GLU A 43 -20.10 12.59 8.81
N LEU A 44 -18.88 12.06 8.65
CA LEU A 44 -18.43 10.86 9.36
C LEU A 44 -18.31 11.08 10.89
N GLU A 45 -18.09 12.32 11.35
CA GLU A 45 -18.01 12.68 12.76
C GLU A 45 -19.39 12.63 13.44
N GLU A 46 -20.47 12.89 12.69
CA GLU A 46 -21.83 12.96 13.21
C GLU A 46 -22.47 11.58 13.43
N ALA A 47 -21.72 10.50 13.21
CA ALA A 47 -22.22 9.13 13.38
C ALA A 47 -22.57 8.82 14.84
N LEU A 48 -23.77 8.28 15.05
CA LEU A 48 -24.18 7.79 16.38
C LEU A 48 -23.30 6.61 16.81
N VAL A 49 -22.72 6.71 18.01
CA VAL A 49 -21.84 5.70 18.59
C VAL A 49 -22.46 5.00 19.80
N ASP A 50 -21.98 3.80 20.10
CA ASP A 50 -22.28 3.08 21.34
C ASP A 50 -21.35 3.50 22.50
N GLU A 51 -21.43 2.81 23.64
CA GLU A 51 -20.64 3.10 24.84
C GLU A 51 -19.12 2.90 24.67
N ASN A 52 -18.67 2.25 23.60
CA ASN A 52 -17.25 2.00 23.29
C ASN A 52 -16.75 2.85 22.11
N ASP A 53 -17.43 3.98 21.82
CA ASP A 53 -17.17 4.86 20.69
C ASP A 53 -17.25 4.14 19.32
N LYS A 54 -17.95 3.01 19.25
CA LYS A 54 -18.15 2.29 18.00
C LYS A 54 -19.41 2.79 17.30
N PRO A 55 -19.34 3.19 16.02
CA PRO A 55 -20.53 3.63 15.29
C PRO A 55 -21.60 2.53 15.22
N LEU A 56 -22.84 2.89 15.52
CA LEU A 56 -24.02 2.02 15.36
C LEU A 56 -24.18 1.58 13.89
N TYR A 57 -23.89 2.51 12.99
CA TYR A 57 -23.86 2.29 11.53
C TYR A 57 -22.51 2.73 10.99
N ALA A 58 -21.55 1.80 10.98
CA ALA A 58 -20.19 2.10 10.54
C ALA A 58 -20.12 2.46 9.05
N PRO A 59 -19.54 3.62 8.69
CA PRO A 59 -19.24 3.98 7.31
C PRO A 59 -18.34 2.93 6.64
N LYS A 60 -18.56 2.67 5.35
CA LYS A 60 -17.81 1.68 4.59
C LYS A 60 -17.18 2.30 3.35
N MET A 61 -15.92 1.95 3.09
CA MET A 61 -15.28 2.21 1.80
C MET A 61 -15.85 1.24 0.77
N ILE A 62 -16.57 1.76 -0.22
CA ILE A 62 -17.21 0.95 -1.27
C ILE A 62 -16.24 0.71 -2.43
N LYS A 63 -15.45 1.73 -2.77
CA LYS A 63 -14.49 1.74 -3.87
C LYS A 63 -13.34 2.68 -3.54
N ALA A 64 -12.16 2.41 -4.09
CA ALA A 64 -11.03 3.33 -4.10
C ALA A 64 -10.51 3.45 -5.55
N GLU A 65 -10.18 4.66 -5.97
CA GLU A 65 -9.63 4.95 -7.29
C GLU A 65 -8.35 5.76 -7.15
N LEU A 66 -7.31 5.35 -7.88
CA LEU A 66 -6.04 6.08 -7.93
C LEU A 66 -6.04 7.02 -9.13
N LEU A 67 -6.26 8.32 -8.88
CA LEU A 67 -6.38 9.32 -9.95
C LEU A 67 -5.04 9.64 -10.62
N ASN A 68 -3.95 9.65 -9.85
CA ASN A 68 -2.60 9.91 -10.33
C ASN A 68 -1.62 8.98 -9.61
N ASN A 69 -0.93 8.11 -10.36
CA ASN A 69 0.05 7.16 -9.81
C ASN A 69 1.48 7.65 -10.08
N PRO A 70 2.20 8.20 -9.07
CA PRO A 70 3.60 8.58 -9.23
C PRO A 70 4.57 7.38 -9.24
N PHE A 71 4.11 6.17 -8.89
CA PHE A 71 4.93 4.96 -8.79
C PHE A 71 4.38 3.86 -9.70
N SER A 72 4.69 3.97 -10.99
CA SER A 72 4.23 3.02 -12.02
C SER A 72 4.78 1.59 -11.84
N GLU A 73 5.85 1.43 -11.08
CA GLU A 73 6.52 0.17 -10.78
C GLU A 73 5.83 -0.66 -9.69
N ILE A 74 4.89 -0.08 -8.94
CA ILE A 74 4.13 -0.81 -7.91
C ILE A 74 3.08 -1.66 -8.60
N ILE A 75 3.28 -2.97 -8.58
CA ILE A 75 2.35 -3.95 -9.16
C ILE A 75 1.42 -4.49 -8.05
N PRO A 76 0.10 -4.30 -8.15
CA PRO A 76 -0.85 -4.90 -7.22
C PRO A 76 -0.71 -6.42 -7.13
N ARG A 77 -0.74 -6.97 -5.91
CA ARG A 77 -0.59 -8.42 -5.68
C ARG A 77 -1.65 -9.25 -6.40
N ILE A 78 -2.85 -8.72 -6.57
CA ILE A 78 -3.97 -9.39 -7.28
C ILE A 78 -3.57 -9.73 -8.72
N ILE A 79 -2.93 -8.78 -9.42
CA ILE A 79 -2.47 -8.98 -10.80
C ILE A 79 -1.40 -10.08 -10.88
N VAL A 80 -0.55 -10.20 -9.86
CA VAL A 80 0.48 -11.24 -9.81
C VAL A 80 -0.14 -12.63 -9.59
N GLN A 81 -1.19 -12.72 -8.77
CA GLN A 81 -1.90 -13.97 -8.51
C GLN A 81 -2.66 -14.44 -9.76
N GLU A 82 -3.41 -13.56 -10.39
CA GLU A 82 -4.14 -13.86 -11.63
C GLU A 82 -3.18 -14.34 -12.74
N ARG A 83 -2.03 -13.66 -12.91
CA ARG A 83 -1.01 -14.09 -13.89
C ARG A 83 -0.39 -15.43 -13.54
N ALA A 84 -0.12 -15.70 -12.25
CA ALA A 84 0.46 -16.97 -11.83
C ALA A 84 -0.51 -18.17 -12.01
N GLU A 85 -1.81 -17.93 -11.88
CA GLU A 85 -2.85 -18.93 -12.16
C GLU A 85 -3.04 -19.15 -13.67
N GLU A 86 -2.91 -18.10 -14.49
CA GLU A 86 -2.89 -18.20 -15.96
C GLU A 86 -1.59 -18.87 -16.48
N ASP A 87 -0.47 -18.74 -15.76
CA ASP A 87 0.85 -19.27 -16.15
C ASP A 87 1.03 -20.78 -15.92
N GLU A 88 0.09 -21.50 -15.28
CA GLU A 88 0.00 -22.97 -15.42
C GLU A 88 -0.30 -23.39 -16.87
N GLU A 89 -0.91 -22.51 -17.68
CA GLU A 89 -1.07 -22.67 -19.13
C GLU A 89 -0.05 -21.82 -19.95
N GLY A 90 0.52 -20.77 -19.34
CA GLY A 90 1.37 -19.75 -20.00
C GLY A 90 2.90 -19.97 -20.01
N TYR A 91 3.43 -20.90 -19.21
CA TYR A 91 4.90 -21.13 -19.10
C TYR A 91 5.60 -21.43 -20.45
N VAL A 92 4.85 -21.88 -21.46
CA VAL A 92 5.38 -22.21 -22.80
C VAL A 92 5.73 -20.97 -23.64
N ILE A 93 5.09 -19.81 -23.41
CA ILE A 93 5.21 -18.65 -24.32
C ILE A 93 6.33 -17.68 -23.90
N LEU A 94 6.58 -17.50 -22.60
CA LEU A 94 7.63 -16.57 -22.12
C LEU A 94 9.06 -17.07 -22.40
N ASN A 95 9.32 -18.37 -22.33
CA ASN A 95 10.66 -18.93 -22.61
C ASN A 95 11.06 -18.88 -24.10
N LYS A 96 10.10 -18.78 -25.02
CA LYS A 96 10.38 -18.63 -26.46
C LYS A 96 10.71 -17.19 -26.85
N MET A 97 10.19 -16.21 -26.11
CA MET A 97 10.36 -14.79 -26.43
C MET A 97 11.62 -14.16 -25.79
N SER A 98 12.19 -14.79 -24.76
CA SER A 98 13.39 -14.30 -24.04
C SER A 98 14.72 -14.92 -24.49
N CYS A 99 14.74 -15.84 -25.47
CA CYS A 99 15.98 -16.39 -26.04
C CYS A 99 16.75 -15.38 -26.95
N GLY A 100 16.27 -14.14 -27.07
CA GLY A 100 16.87 -13.09 -27.89
C GLY A 100 17.66 -12.05 -27.10
N LYS A 101 18.89 -12.39 -26.70
CA LYS A 101 20.00 -11.47 -26.35
C LYS A 101 19.81 -10.52 -25.15
N SER A 102 20.49 -10.88 -24.05
CA SER A 102 21.42 -9.98 -23.37
C SER A 102 22.35 -10.78 -22.45
N LYS A 103 23.66 -10.71 -22.74
CA LYS A 103 24.72 -11.25 -21.88
C LYS A 103 24.91 -10.28 -20.71
N SER A 104 24.62 -10.72 -19.49
CA SER A 104 24.99 -9.99 -18.27
C SER A 104 26.50 -10.08 -18.07
N ALA A 105 27.14 -8.94 -17.81
CA ALA A 105 28.56 -8.80 -17.56
C ALA A 105 28.86 -8.65 -16.06
N HIS A 106 28.31 -9.54 -15.22
CA HIS A 106 28.61 -9.51 -13.80
C HIS A 106 28.60 -10.89 -13.12
N ASP A 107 29.34 -11.84 -13.69
CA ASP A 107 29.72 -13.06 -12.97
C ASP A 107 31.14 -13.46 -13.38
N HIS A 108 32.15 -12.76 -12.85
CA HIS A 108 33.51 -13.30 -12.72
C HIS A 108 34.27 -12.49 -11.67
N LEU A 109 34.00 -12.75 -10.39
CA LEU A 109 35.02 -12.60 -9.35
C LEU A 109 34.70 -13.55 -8.19
N THR A 110 35.10 -14.80 -8.34
CA THR A 110 35.21 -15.74 -7.22
C THR A 110 36.57 -15.48 -6.57
N ASP A 111 36.59 -14.71 -5.48
CA ASP A 111 37.84 -14.43 -4.76
C ASP A 111 38.10 -15.53 -3.70
N PRO A 112 39.10 -16.42 -3.85
CA PRO A 112 39.23 -17.63 -3.02
C PRO A 112 40.05 -17.44 -1.72
N LYS A 113 40.26 -16.20 -1.24
CA LYS A 113 41.33 -15.90 -0.26
C LYS A 113 40.87 -15.32 1.08
N LEU A 114 39.67 -15.64 1.55
CA LEU A 114 39.29 -15.41 2.95
C LEU A 114 38.75 -16.70 3.58
N SER A 115 39.64 -17.68 3.71
CA SER A 115 39.58 -18.66 4.79
C SER A 115 40.89 -18.63 5.56
N SER A 116 40.87 -18.09 6.77
CA SER A 116 41.69 -18.44 7.94
C SER A 116 41.13 -17.69 9.14
#